data_AF-A0A6G0Z764-F1
#
_entry.id   AF-A0A6G0Z764-F1
#
_cell.length_a   1.000
_cell.length_b   1.000
_cell.length_c   1.000
_cell.angle_alpha   90.00
_cell.angle_beta   90.00
_cell.angle_gamma   90.00
#
_symmetry.space_group_name_H-M   'P 1'
#
loop_
_entity.id
_entity.type
_entity.pdbx_description
1 polymer ?
#
loop_
_entity_poly.entity_id
_entity_poly.type
_entity_poly.pdbx_seq_one_letter_code
_entity_poly.pdbx_strand_id
1 'polypeptide(L)'
;MPSYDLIIINCHAPTEEKEEEVKNAFYEDLERVYDTLPRHSVKLVIGDMNAKLGQEEEYKPTIGRESLHCISNDNGTRFVNFATSRDIIIKKDYKNPREFFKKCKTVRQDFKAQTYIIKDDNDDILTEPSKIELIYQIAGPELAEPDPEEINLIIKGLKNFKAPGEDEINPELLKMAGKDLKTELYLLMKDVWKNECMPKD
;
A
#
# COMPACT_ATOMS: atom_id res chain seq x y z
N MET A 1 -17.16 -3.92 7.75
CA MET A 1 -16.63 -3.51 6.42
C MET A 1 -15.16 -3.25 6.66
N PRO A 2 -14.25 -3.94 5.97
CA PRO A 2 -12.83 -3.70 6.14
C PRO A 2 -12.54 -2.24 5.82
N SER A 3 -12.07 -1.51 6.83
CA SER A 3 -11.57 -0.15 6.68
C SER A 3 -10.14 -0.27 6.19
N TYR A 4 -9.87 0.15 4.96
CA TYR A 4 -8.49 0.27 4.51
C TYR A 4 -8.01 1.67 4.87
N ASP A 5 -6.91 1.78 5.60
CA ASP A 5 -6.31 3.08 5.83
C ASP A 5 -5.58 3.53 4.57
N LEU A 6 -5.81 4.77 4.16
CA LEU A 6 -5.07 5.40 3.07
C LEU A 6 -3.95 6.25 3.66
N ILE A 7 -2.73 5.88 3.34
CA ILE A 7 -1.53 6.56 3.81
C ILE A 7 -0.88 7.28 2.63
N ILE A 8 -0.73 8.59 2.76
CA ILE A 8 -0.12 9.45 1.74
C ILE A 8 1.25 9.86 2.23
N ILE A 9 2.28 9.51 1.48
CA ILE A 9 3.66 9.90 1.73
C ILE A 9 3.99 11.00 0.72
N ASN A 10 4.12 12.25 1.20
CA ASN A 10 4.50 13.37 0.34
C ASN A 10 6.02 13.57 0.38
N CYS A 11 6.66 13.44 -0.77
CA CYS A 11 8.09 13.45 -0.93
C CYS A 11 8.55 14.70 -1.66
N HIS A 12 9.70 15.22 -1.23
CA HIS A 12 10.48 16.17 -2.00
C HIS A 12 11.90 15.65 -2.10
N ALA A 13 12.22 14.96 -3.20
CA ALA A 13 13.52 14.37 -3.38
C ALA A 13 14.58 15.45 -3.62
N PRO A 14 15.85 15.22 -3.25
CA PRO A 14 16.95 16.10 -3.62
C PRO A 14 17.04 16.30 -5.14
N THR A 15 17.46 17.47 -5.58
CA THR A 15 17.72 17.72 -7.00
C THR A 15 18.87 16.84 -7.50
N GLU A 16 18.88 16.52 -8.80
CA GLU A 16 19.89 15.64 -9.42
C GLU A 16 21.34 16.03 -9.09
N GLU A 17 21.62 17.33 -9.01
CA GLU A 17 22.94 17.94 -8.75
C GLU A 17 23.43 17.80 -7.30
N LYS A 18 22.62 17.23 -6.40
CA LYS A 18 23.03 17.03 -5.01
C LYS A 18 24.00 15.86 -4.88
N GLU A 19 24.79 15.90 -3.82
CA GLU A 19 25.73 14.83 -3.47
C GLU A 19 25.03 13.47 -3.33
N GLU A 20 25.74 12.40 -3.68
CA GLU A 20 25.19 11.06 -3.72
C GLU A 20 24.71 10.61 -2.33
N GLU A 21 25.44 10.98 -1.29
CA GLU A 21 25.12 10.70 0.11
C GLU A 21 23.78 11.30 0.51
N VAL A 22 23.45 12.51 0.02
CA VAL A 22 22.17 13.18 0.29
C VAL A 22 21.03 12.45 -0.41
N LYS A 23 21.25 11.99 -1.65
CA LYS A 23 20.27 11.19 -2.39
C LYS A 23 20.07 9.82 -1.74
N ASN A 24 21.16 9.13 -1.37
CA ASN A 24 21.12 7.84 -0.68
C ASN A 24 20.31 7.94 0.62
N ALA A 25 20.63 8.91 1.48
CA ALA A 25 19.92 9.12 2.74
C ALA A 25 18.41 9.35 2.53
N PHE A 26 18.04 10.15 1.51
CA PHE A 26 16.63 10.37 1.19
C PHE A 26 15.89 9.08 0.78
N TYR A 27 16.49 8.26 -0.09
CA TYR A 27 15.85 7.01 -0.52
C TYR A 27 15.82 5.97 0.62
N GLU A 28 16.86 5.89 1.44
CA GLU A 28 16.86 5.04 2.65
C GLU A 28 15.75 5.43 3.63
N ASP A 29 15.56 6.74 3.85
CA ASP A 29 14.48 7.25 4.69
C ASP A 29 13.09 6.94 4.12
N LEU A 30 12.91 7.14 2.81
CA LEU A 30 11.66 6.81 2.12
C LEU A 30 11.33 5.31 2.21
N GLU A 31 12.32 4.46 2.01
CA GLU A 31 12.20 3.01 2.14
C GLU A 31 11.79 2.60 3.54
N ARG A 32 12.50 3.10 4.55
CA ARG A 32 12.17 2.85 5.96
C ARG A 32 10.74 3.26 6.27
N VAL A 33 10.34 4.49 5.92
CA VAL A 33 8.97 4.96 6.15
C VAL A 33 7.98 4.05 5.44
N TYR A 34 8.17 3.73 4.16
CA TYR A 34 7.24 2.88 3.43
C TYR A 34 7.08 1.48 4.05
N ASP A 35 8.17 0.88 4.50
CA ASP A 35 8.21 -0.49 5.02
C ASP A 35 7.66 -0.60 6.44
N THR A 36 7.82 0.44 7.27
CA THR A 36 7.22 0.51 8.62
C THR A 36 5.69 0.60 8.59
N LEU A 37 5.11 1.06 7.49
CA LEU A 37 3.66 1.24 7.39
C LEU A 37 2.92 -0.10 7.22
N PRO A 38 1.70 -0.23 7.78
CA PRO A 38 0.93 -1.49 7.73
C PRO A 38 0.74 -2.02 6.32
N ARG A 39 0.97 -3.32 6.10
CA ARG A 39 0.83 -3.96 4.77
C ARG A 39 -0.60 -3.97 4.25
N HIS A 40 -1.59 -3.95 5.15
CA HIS A 40 -3.01 -3.94 4.80
C HIS A 40 -3.55 -2.52 4.51
N SER A 41 -2.69 -1.50 4.53
CA SER A 41 -3.05 -0.12 4.17
C SER A 41 -2.76 0.16 2.69
N VAL A 42 -3.55 1.03 2.08
CA VAL A 42 -3.27 1.56 0.75
C VAL A 42 -2.24 2.68 0.88
N LYS A 43 -1.06 2.51 0.28
CA LYS A 43 0.04 3.48 0.34
C LYS A 43 0.12 4.26 -0.97
N LEU A 44 0.22 5.58 -0.87
CA LEU A 44 0.39 6.47 -2.03
C LEU A 44 1.59 7.40 -1.82
N VAL A 45 2.64 7.22 -2.61
CA VAL A 45 3.79 8.14 -2.66
C VAL A 45 3.49 9.23 -3.69
N ILE A 46 3.50 10.48 -3.25
CA ILE A 46 3.26 11.67 -4.09
C ILE A 46 4.37 12.68 -3.89
N GLY A 47 4.39 13.71 -4.74
CA GLY A 47 5.28 14.86 -4.59
C GLY A 47 6.26 14.99 -5.75
N ASP A 48 7.33 15.74 -5.52
CA ASP A 48 8.35 16.00 -6.53
C ASP A 48 9.58 15.12 -6.27
N MET A 49 9.75 14.11 -7.13
CA MET A 49 10.87 13.17 -7.03
C MET A 49 12.12 13.67 -7.75
N ASN A 50 12.11 14.85 -8.38
CA ASN A 50 13.25 15.37 -9.15
C ASN A 50 13.85 14.33 -10.14
N ALA A 51 12.99 13.44 -10.62
CA ALA A 51 13.34 12.26 -11.40
C ALA A 51 12.94 12.45 -12.86
N LYS A 52 13.90 12.24 -13.76
CA LYS A 52 13.66 12.07 -15.19
C LYS A 52 13.60 10.58 -15.43
N LEU A 53 12.40 10.09 -15.69
CA LEU A 53 12.16 8.70 -16.04
C LEU A 53 12.33 8.54 -17.55
N GLY A 54 13.05 7.50 -17.96
CA GLY A 54 13.27 7.11 -19.35
C GLY A 54 12.23 6.10 -19.86
N GLN A 55 12.50 5.50 -21.02
CA GLN A 55 11.65 4.50 -21.67
C GLN A 55 12.30 3.11 -21.69
N GLU A 56 13.25 2.86 -20.80
CA GLU A 56 13.97 1.60 -20.71
C GLU A 56 13.00 0.43 -20.59
N GLU A 57 13.22 -0.62 -21.39
CA GLU A 57 12.31 -1.78 -21.48
C GLU A 57 12.11 -2.45 -20.11
N GLU A 58 13.18 -2.52 -19.31
CA GLU A 58 13.15 -3.06 -17.95
C GLU A 58 12.21 -2.31 -17.01
N TYR A 59 11.98 -1.02 -17.25
CA TYR A 59 11.16 -0.17 -16.38
C TYR A 59 9.70 -0.05 -16.83
N LYS A 60 9.36 -0.56 -18.02
CA LYS A 60 7.99 -0.50 -18.57
C LYS A 60 6.91 -1.14 -17.69
N PRO A 61 7.14 -2.25 -16.97
CA PRO A 61 6.13 -2.79 -16.05
C PRO A 61 5.74 -1.78 -14.96
N THR A 62 6.69 -0.94 -14.54
CA THR A 62 6.57 -0.03 -13.39
C THR A 62 6.11 1.38 -13.80
N ILE A 63 6.65 1.92 -14.89
CA ILE A 63 6.42 3.31 -15.35
C ILE A 63 5.30 3.39 -16.41
N GLY A 64 5.06 2.28 -17.13
CA GLY A 64 4.22 2.27 -18.32
C GLY A 64 4.90 2.92 -19.53
N ARG A 65 4.11 3.16 -20.59
CA ARG A 65 4.61 3.66 -21.90
C ARG A 65 4.61 5.19 -22.02
N GLU A 66 4.25 5.90 -20.96
CA GLU A 66 3.94 7.34 -20.99
C GLU A 66 5.14 8.24 -20.61
N SER A 67 6.31 7.64 -20.44
CA SER A 67 7.52 8.36 -20.11
C SER A 67 8.01 9.25 -21.26
N LEU A 68 8.51 10.45 -20.94
CA LEU A 68 8.87 11.48 -21.94
C LEU A 68 10.35 11.45 -22.33
N HIS A 69 11.21 10.76 -21.57
CA HIS A 69 12.64 10.70 -21.84
C HIS A 69 13.03 9.34 -22.38
N CYS A 70 14.12 9.26 -23.15
CA CYS A 70 14.64 7.99 -23.62
C CYS A 70 15.40 7.23 -22.52
N ILE A 71 16.09 7.97 -21.64
CA ILE A 71 16.98 7.45 -20.59
C ILE A 71 16.66 8.15 -19.27
N SER A 72 16.65 7.37 -18.19
CA SER A 72 16.46 7.82 -16.83
C SER A 72 17.72 8.50 -16.30
N ASN A 73 17.55 9.57 -15.52
CA ASN A 73 18.67 10.14 -14.74
C ASN A 73 18.89 9.32 -13.45
N ASP A 74 19.88 9.67 -12.63
CA ASP A 74 20.21 8.91 -11.41
C ASP A 74 19.01 8.88 -10.44
N ASN A 75 18.38 10.03 -10.18
CA ASN A 75 17.13 10.07 -9.40
C ASN A 75 16.01 9.23 -10.03
N GLY A 76 15.95 9.17 -11.36
CA GLY A 76 15.02 8.35 -12.11
C GLY A 76 15.22 6.86 -11.84
N THR A 77 16.44 6.38 -12.03
CA THR A 77 16.80 4.98 -11.76
C THR A 77 16.54 4.60 -10.31
N ARG A 78 16.91 5.45 -9.35
CA ARG A 78 16.63 5.24 -7.92
C ARG A 78 15.14 5.14 -7.63
N PHE A 79 14.34 6.03 -8.20
CA PHE A 79 12.89 6.01 -8.00
C PHE A 79 12.24 4.77 -8.61
N VAL A 80 12.70 4.31 -9.77
CA VAL A 80 12.19 3.08 -10.39
C VAL A 80 12.57 1.86 -9.58
N ASN A 81 13.82 1.76 -9.12
CA ASN A 81 14.27 0.65 -8.28
C ASN A 81 13.45 0.56 -6.98
N PHE A 82 13.20 1.71 -6.34
CA PHE A 82 12.31 1.80 -5.19
C PHE A 82 10.90 1.28 -5.53
N ALA A 83 10.33 1.70 -6.66
CA ALA A 83 8.98 1.31 -7.04
C ALA A 83 8.88 -0.18 -7.43
N THR A 84 9.84 -0.68 -8.20
CA THR A 84 9.90 -2.08 -8.66
C THR A 84 10.10 -3.04 -7.50
N SER A 85 10.93 -2.70 -6.51
CA SER A 85 11.14 -3.56 -5.32
C SER A 85 9.90 -3.72 -4.44
N ARG A 86 8.89 -2.85 -4.59
CA ARG A 86 7.68 -2.79 -3.75
C ARG A 86 6.39 -2.92 -4.55
N ASP A 87 6.48 -3.37 -5.80
CA ASP A 87 5.37 -3.50 -6.76
C ASP A 87 4.51 -2.22 -6.89
N ILE A 88 5.14 -1.05 -6.76
CA ILE A 88 4.50 0.26 -6.92
C ILE A 88 4.42 0.60 -8.41
N ILE A 89 3.25 1.04 -8.86
CA ILE A 89 3.07 1.56 -10.22
C ILE A 89 3.29 3.07 -10.21
N ILE A 90 4.28 3.54 -10.98
CA ILE A 90 4.54 4.96 -11.18
C ILE A 90 3.62 5.49 -12.27
N LYS A 91 2.86 6.54 -11.97
CA LYS A 91 2.04 7.23 -12.96
C LYS A 91 2.44 8.68 -13.10
N LYS A 92 2.67 9.08 -14.36
CA LYS A 92 3.06 10.44 -14.74
C LYS A 92 1.82 11.26 -15.10
N ASP A 93 0.96 11.58 -14.12
CA ASP A 93 -0.28 12.31 -14.42
C ASP A 93 -0.10 13.83 -14.18
N TYR A 94 0.30 14.57 -15.22
CA TYR A 94 0.54 16.02 -15.16
C TYR A 94 -0.55 16.87 -15.83
N LYS A 95 -1.59 16.28 -16.42
CA LYS A 95 -2.43 17.06 -17.36
C LYS A 95 -3.75 17.55 -16.81
N ASN A 96 -4.29 16.96 -15.74
CA ASN A 96 -5.47 17.52 -15.11
C ASN A 96 -5.70 16.94 -13.71
N PRO A 97 -5.40 17.70 -12.64
CA PRO A 97 -5.72 17.28 -11.26
C PRO A 97 -7.18 16.83 -11.13
N ARG A 98 -8.13 17.43 -11.85
CA ARG A 98 -9.54 17.00 -11.82
C ARG A 98 -9.75 15.61 -12.40
N GLU A 99 -9.08 15.24 -13.49
CA GLU A 99 -9.24 13.90 -14.08
C GLU A 99 -8.54 12.84 -13.24
N PHE A 100 -7.37 13.15 -12.66
CA PHE A 100 -6.75 12.30 -11.64
C PHE A 100 -7.71 12.06 -10.47
N PHE A 101 -8.22 13.13 -9.84
CA PHE A 101 -9.15 13.01 -8.71
C PHE A 101 -10.48 12.36 -9.11
N LYS A 102 -10.97 12.54 -10.33
CA LYS A 102 -12.17 11.89 -10.86
C LYS A 102 -11.94 10.39 -11.03
N LYS A 103 -10.80 9.98 -11.58
CA LYS A 103 -10.38 8.58 -11.70
C LYS A 103 -10.22 7.94 -10.31
N CYS A 104 -9.61 8.65 -9.37
CA CYS A 104 -9.53 8.23 -7.95
C CYS A 104 -10.93 8.13 -7.31
N LYS A 105 -11.86 9.05 -7.60
CA LYS A 105 -13.26 8.97 -7.11
C LYS A 105 -13.99 7.75 -7.64
N THR A 106 -13.77 7.37 -8.89
CA THR A 106 -14.34 6.13 -9.46
C THR A 106 -13.78 4.88 -8.77
N VAL A 107 -12.49 4.89 -8.42
CA VAL A 107 -11.85 3.81 -7.62
C VAL A 107 -12.39 3.79 -6.18
N ARG A 108 -12.76 4.95 -5.63
CA ARG A 108 -13.25 5.12 -4.25
C ARG A 108 -14.75 4.98 -4.07
N GLN A 109 -15.50 4.43 -5.02
CA GLN A 109 -16.98 4.45 -4.99
C GLN A 109 -17.57 3.93 -3.67
N ASP A 110 -16.89 2.98 -3.01
CA ASP A 110 -17.27 2.44 -1.70
C ASP A 110 -16.25 2.73 -0.57
N PHE A 111 -15.21 3.54 -0.85
CA PHE A 111 -14.11 3.82 0.09
C PHE A 111 -14.37 5.08 0.92
N LYS A 112 -14.52 4.92 2.24
CA LYS A 112 -14.59 6.03 3.20
C LYS A 112 -13.20 6.30 3.80
N ALA A 113 -12.50 7.30 3.28
CA ALA A 113 -11.20 7.71 3.80
C ALA A 113 -11.35 8.35 5.19
N GLN A 114 -10.74 7.75 6.22
CA GLN A 114 -10.41 8.47 7.45
C GLN A 114 -9.07 9.17 7.24
N THR A 115 -9.01 10.48 7.50
CA THR A 115 -7.80 11.29 7.31
C THR A 115 -7.25 11.64 8.68
N TYR A 116 -6.06 11.14 9.00
CA TYR A 116 -5.35 11.47 10.23
C TYR A 116 -4.17 12.37 9.87
N ILE A 117 -4.24 13.64 10.29
CA ILE A 117 -3.10 14.56 10.21
C ILE A 117 -2.37 14.45 11.54
N ILE A 118 -1.18 13.89 11.51
CA ILE A 118 -0.35 13.70 12.70
C ILE A 118 0.35 15.03 12.99
N LYS A 119 0.08 15.59 14.17
CA LYS A 119 0.63 16.86 14.63
C LYS A 119 1.33 16.69 15.97
N ASP A 120 2.35 17.49 16.23
CA ASP A 120 3.00 17.51 17.54
C ASP A 120 2.17 18.31 18.57
N ASP A 121 2.68 18.39 19.80
CA ASP A 121 2.04 19.12 20.91
C ASP A 121 1.88 20.62 20.64
N ASN A 122 2.54 21.17 19.62
CA ASN A 122 2.45 22.57 19.19
C ASN A 122 1.47 22.78 18.03
N ASP A 123 0.73 21.74 17.61
CA ASP A 123 -0.16 21.72 16.44
C ASP A 123 0.58 21.82 15.09
N ASP A 124 1.90 21.63 15.08
CA ASP A 124 2.71 21.57 13.88
C ASP A 124 2.67 20.17 13.24
N ILE A 125 2.69 20.12 11.91
CA ILE A 125 2.67 18.84 11.18
C ILE A 125 3.98 18.08 11.47
N LEU A 126 3.85 16.85 11.97
CA LEU A 126 5.00 16.00 12.24
C LEU A 126 5.63 15.51 10.92
N THR A 127 6.86 15.93 10.68
CA THR A 127 7.63 15.60 9.47
C THR A 127 8.78 14.63 9.73
N GLU A 128 9.16 14.40 11.00
CA GLU A 128 10.28 13.53 11.35
C GLU A 128 9.91 12.04 11.30
N PRO A 129 10.61 11.22 10.48
CA PRO A 129 10.32 9.79 10.30
C PRO A 129 10.23 8.98 11.60
N SER A 130 11.18 9.19 12.52
CA SER A 130 11.23 8.46 13.79
C SER A 130 10.04 8.75 14.72
N LYS A 131 9.48 9.96 14.66
CA LYS A 131 8.29 10.33 15.44
C LYS A 131 7.01 9.79 14.80
N ILE A 132 6.96 9.76 13.46
CA ILE A 132 5.86 9.12 12.72
C ILE A 132 5.81 7.63 13.04
N GLU A 133 6.96 6.93 13.01
CA GLU A 133 7.07 5.52 13.34
C GLU A 133 6.59 5.21 14.76
N LEU A 134 7.02 6.01 15.75
CA LEU A 134 6.58 5.88 17.14
C LEU A 134 5.06 6.07 17.29
N ILE A 135 4.47 7.04 16.57
CA ILE A 135 3.02 7.27 16.61
C ILE A 135 2.27 6.14 15.92
N TYR A 136 2.73 5.58 14.81
CA TYR A 136 2.07 4.42 14.21
C TYR A 136 2.20 3.15 15.06
N GLN A 137 3.28 3.00 15.82
CA GLN A 137 3.43 1.90 16.79
C GLN A 137 2.53 2.09 18.04
N ILE A 138 2.30 3.32 18.49
CA ILE A 138 1.47 3.63 19.68
C ILE A 138 -0.02 3.81 19.34
N ALA A 139 -0.33 4.36 18.17
CA ALA A 139 -1.66 4.76 17.72
C ALA A 139 -2.13 4.00 16.46
N GLY A 140 -1.39 2.96 16.04
CA GLY A 140 -1.93 1.99 15.10
C GLY A 140 -3.30 1.52 15.63
N PRO A 141 -4.34 1.47 14.78
CA PRO A 141 -5.65 1.06 15.23
C PRO A 141 -5.47 -0.29 15.94
N GLU A 142 -5.93 -0.36 17.19
CA GLU A 142 -6.06 -1.63 17.88
C GLU A 142 -6.95 -2.49 16.98
N LEU A 143 -6.29 -3.34 16.21
CA LEU A 143 -6.93 -4.18 15.25
C LEU A 143 -7.84 -5.09 16.09
N ALA A 144 -9.15 -5.02 15.85
CA ALA A 144 -10.12 -5.78 16.61
C ALA A 144 -10.04 -7.26 16.22
N GLU A 145 -10.13 -8.14 17.20
CA GLU A 145 -10.16 -9.59 16.97
C GLU A 145 -11.21 -9.94 15.89
N PRO A 146 -10.91 -10.90 14.98
CA PRO A 146 -11.83 -11.27 13.91
C PRO A 146 -13.23 -11.60 14.43
N ASP A 147 -14.25 -11.05 13.78
CA ASP A 147 -15.65 -11.29 14.10
C ASP A 147 -16.21 -12.48 13.29
N PRO A 148 -16.82 -13.52 13.92
CA PRO A 148 -17.42 -14.64 13.20
C PRO A 148 -18.44 -14.21 12.14
N GLU A 149 -19.20 -13.15 12.39
CA GLU A 149 -20.17 -12.59 11.46
C GLU A 149 -19.47 -11.94 10.24
N GLU A 150 -18.33 -11.27 10.44
CA GLU A 150 -17.54 -10.68 9.36
C GLU A 150 -16.97 -11.75 8.42
N ILE A 151 -16.43 -12.85 8.96
CA ILE A 151 -15.95 -13.98 8.16
C ILE A 151 -17.07 -14.55 7.29
N ASN A 152 -18.28 -14.67 7.85
CA ASN A 152 -19.45 -15.11 7.11
C ASN A 152 -19.84 -14.16 5.97
N LEU A 153 -19.73 -12.84 6.19
CA LEU A 153 -19.98 -11.83 5.16
C LEU A 153 -18.93 -11.89 4.05
N ILE A 154 -17.65 -12.06 4.39
CA ILE A 154 -16.55 -12.21 3.44
C ILE A 154 -16.76 -13.43 2.56
N ILE A 155 -17.02 -14.60 3.15
CA ILE A 155 -17.29 -15.84 2.42
C ILE A 155 -18.47 -15.67 1.45
N LYS A 156 -19.56 -15.03 1.89
CA LYS A 156 -20.71 -14.75 1.03
C LYS A 156 -20.36 -13.80 -0.13
N GLY A 157 -19.48 -12.84 0.12
CA GLY A 157 -19.04 -11.82 -0.83
C GLY A 157 -18.03 -12.30 -1.89
N LEU A 158 -17.45 -13.50 -1.76
CA LEU A 158 -16.52 -14.04 -2.76
C LEU A 158 -17.16 -14.09 -4.15
N LYS A 159 -16.41 -13.84 -5.23
CA LYS A 159 -16.97 -13.91 -6.59
C LYS A 159 -17.10 -15.37 -7.03
N ASN A 160 -18.26 -15.73 -7.58
CA ASN A 160 -18.46 -17.05 -8.18
C ASN A 160 -17.70 -17.17 -9.51
N PHE A 161 -17.47 -18.41 -9.93
CA PHE A 161 -16.85 -18.83 -11.19
C PHE A 161 -15.43 -18.31 -11.37
N LYS A 162 -14.70 -18.18 -10.26
CA LYS A 162 -13.25 -17.98 -10.28
C LYS A 162 -12.56 -19.33 -10.35
N ALA A 163 -11.47 -19.38 -11.13
CA ALA A 163 -10.60 -20.54 -11.13
C ALA A 163 -10.06 -20.73 -9.71
N PRO A 164 -10.01 -21.98 -9.21
CA PRO A 164 -9.39 -22.26 -7.92
C PRO A 164 -7.91 -21.88 -7.95
N GLY A 165 -7.36 -21.54 -6.78
CA GLY A 165 -5.94 -21.23 -6.62
C GLY A 165 -5.08 -22.49 -6.62
N GLU A 166 -3.84 -22.35 -6.15
CA GLU A 166 -2.94 -23.48 -5.89
C GLU A 166 -3.52 -24.48 -4.86
N ASP A 167 -4.46 -24.00 -4.03
CA ASP A 167 -5.21 -24.79 -3.06
C ASP A 167 -6.28 -25.71 -3.67
N GLU A 168 -6.59 -25.57 -4.96
CA GLU A 168 -7.69 -26.25 -5.65
C GLU A 168 -9.09 -25.96 -5.04
N ILE A 169 -9.24 -24.90 -4.23
CA ILE A 169 -10.49 -24.57 -3.55
C ILE A 169 -11.28 -23.50 -4.31
N ASN A 170 -12.44 -23.90 -4.78
CA ASN A 170 -13.40 -22.99 -5.40
C ASN A 170 -14.14 -22.12 -4.36
N PRO A 171 -14.39 -20.82 -4.64
CA PRO A 171 -15.18 -19.95 -3.75
C PRO A 171 -16.59 -20.49 -3.43
N GLU A 172 -17.20 -21.24 -4.35
CA GLU A 172 -18.50 -21.88 -4.15
C GLU A 172 -18.48 -22.91 -3.03
N LEU A 173 -17.37 -23.66 -2.90
CA LEU A 173 -17.22 -24.68 -1.87
C LEU A 173 -17.23 -24.05 -0.49
N LEU A 174 -16.53 -22.91 -0.33
CA LEU A 174 -16.53 -22.14 0.92
C LEU A 174 -17.91 -21.56 1.24
N LYS A 175 -18.67 -21.14 0.23
CA LYS A 175 -20.03 -20.63 0.43
C LYS A 175 -21.01 -21.71 0.85
N MET A 176 -20.93 -22.86 0.20
CA MET A 176 -21.73 -24.05 0.48
C MET A 176 -21.29 -24.77 1.76
N ALA A 177 -20.10 -24.45 2.26
CA ALA A 177 -19.57 -25.05 3.47
C ALA A 177 -20.53 -24.89 4.64
N GLY A 178 -20.69 -26.00 5.37
CA GLY A 178 -21.51 -26.06 6.57
C GLY A 178 -20.97 -25.15 7.68
N LYS A 179 -21.74 -25.06 8.77
CA LYS A 179 -21.37 -24.27 9.94
C LYS A 179 -20.02 -24.71 10.53
N ASP A 180 -19.71 -26.00 10.44
CA ASP A 180 -18.51 -26.59 11.04
C ASP A 180 -17.24 -26.05 10.38
N LEU A 181 -17.13 -26.07 9.05
CA LEU A 181 -15.97 -25.52 8.34
C LEU A 181 -15.80 -24.02 8.58
N LYS A 182 -16.90 -23.27 8.64
CA LYS A 182 -16.88 -21.83 8.94
C LYS A 182 -16.36 -21.55 10.35
N THR A 183 -16.66 -22.44 11.29
CA THR A 183 -16.17 -22.36 12.67
C THR A 183 -14.67 -22.66 12.73
N GLU A 184 -14.21 -23.69 12.02
CA GLU A 184 -12.77 -24.01 11.92
C GLU A 184 -11.97 -22.88 11.26
N LEU A 185 -12.50 -22.29 10.17
CA LEU A 185 -11.88 -21.13 9.53
C LEU A 185 -11.74 -19.95 10.50
N TYR A 186 -12.78 -19.70 11.30
CA TYR A 186 -12.74 -18.67 12.33
C TYR A 186 -11.68 -18.95 13.39
N LEU A 187 -11.62 -20.19 13.91
CA LEU A 187 -10.63 -20.57 14.91
C LEU A 187 -9.20 -20.45 14.38
N LEU A 188 -8.98 -20.85 13.13
CA LEU A 188 -7.71 -20.71 12.44
C LEU A 188 -7.30 -19.23 12.30
N MET A 189 -8.21 -18.39 11.78
CA MET A 189 -7.95 -16.95 11.63
C MET A 189 -7.69 -16.27 12.98
N LYS A 190 -8.42 -16.68 14.03
CA LYS A 190 -8.22 -16.21 15.40
C LYS A 190 -6.88 -16.65 15.99
N ASP A 191 -6.40 -17.84 15.65
CA ASP A 191 -5.09 -18.32 16.09
C ASP A 191 -3.96 -17.57 15.39
N VAL A 192 -4.04 -17.42 14.06
CA VAL A 192 -3.12 -16.59 13.27
C VAL A 192 -3.10 -15.15 13.79
N TRP A 193 -4.26 -14.61 14.14
CA TRP A 193 -4.40 -13.27 14.70
C TRP A 193 -3.66 -13.10 16.04
N LYS A 194 -3.80 -14.08 16.95
CA LYS A 194 -3.20 -14.02 18.28
C LYS A 194 -1.70 -14.26 18.27
N ASN A 195 -1.25 -15.17 17.40
CA ASN A 195 0.12 -15.65 17.41
C ASN A 195 1.00 -14.99 16.33
N GLU A 196 0.38 -14.20 15.45
CA GLU A 196 1.02 -13.54 14.29
C GLU A 196 1.86 -14.51 13.43
N CYS A 197 1.48 -15.78 13.42
CA CYS A 197 2.24 -16.86 12.80
C CYS A 197 1.30 -17.77 12.01
N MET A 198 1.70 -18.13 10.79
CA MET A 198 0.98 -19.11 10.00
C MET A 198 1.19 -20.50 10.60
N PRO A 199 0.12 -21.29 10.82
CA PRO A 199 0.27 -22.68 11.22
C PRO A 199 1.03 -23.44 10.14
N LYS A 200 1.90 -24.35 10.58
CA LYS A 200 2.65 -25.21 9.68
C LYS A 200 1.77 -26.38 9.28
N ASP A 201 1.88 -26.77 8.01
CA ASP A 201 1.20 -27.93 7.42
C ASP A 201 1.45 -29.24 8.19
#